data_AF-A0A0S2SXE8-F1
#
_entry.id   AF-A0A0S2SXE8-F1
#
_cell.length_a   1.000
_cell.length_b   1.000
_cell.length_c   1.000
_cell.angle_alpha   90.00
_cell.angle_beta   90.00
_cell.angle_gamma   90.00
#
_symmetry.space_group_name_H-M   'P 1'
#
loop_
_entity.id
_entity.type
_entity.pdbx_description
1 polymer ?
#
loop_
_entity_poly.entity_id
_entity_poly.type
_entity_poly.pdbx_seq_one_letter_code
_entity_poly.pdbx_strand_id
1 'polypeptide(L)'
;MFYKCYCLFFFLLLHFMFFFSSSFHSLFILLFFEILVFGLICLMFFMFFSWFSLLMHLLVVVCVGAYGISILVSLVRTKGGNYFFSF
;
A
#
# COMPACT_ATOMS: atom_id res chain seq x y z
N MET A 1 24.70 3.68 4.75
CA MET A 1 23.35 3.75 5.36
C MET A 1 22.50 4.84 4.72
N PHE A 2 22.96 6.10 4.70
CA PHE A 2 22.26 7.22 4.04
C PHE A 2 21.88 6.97 2.57
N TYR A 3 22.79 6.40 1.77
CA TYR A 3 22.51 6.09 0.36
C TYR A 3 21.39 5.05 0.15
N LYS A 4 21.27 4.06 1.05
CA LYS A 4 20.19 3.05 0.99
C LYS A 4 18.83 3.69 1.30
N CYS A 5 18.80 4.60 2.27
CA CYS A 5 17.59 5.32 2.64
C CYS A 5 17.12 6.25 1.50
N TYR A 6 18.06 6.94 0.85
CA TYR A 6 17.77 7.78 -0.32
C TYR A 6 17.24 6.99 -1.52
N CYS A 7 17.81 5.83 -1.84
CA CYS A 7 17.28 4.96 -2.90
C CYS A 7 15.86 4.48 -2.59
N LEU A 8 15.58 4.11 -1.34
CA LEU A 8 14.27 3.62 -0.92
C LEU A 8 13.21 4.74 -0.93
N PHE A 9 13.60 5.95 -0.54
CA PHE A 9 12.77 7.13 -0.66
C PHE A 9 12.45 7.48 -2.12
N PHE A 10 13.45 7.40 -3.01
CA PHE A 10 13.26 7.61 -4.44
C PHE A 10 12.34 6.55 -5.06
N PHE A 11 12.47 5.29 -4.63
CA PHE A 11 11.58 4.21 -5.04
C PHE A 11 10.13 4.47 -4.59
N LEU A 12 9.91 4.90 -3.34
CA LEU A 12 8.59 5.28 -2.82
C LEU A 12 7.96 6.43 -3.62
N LEU A 13 8.74 7.46 -3.96
CA LEU A 13 8.27 8.58 -4.77
C LEU A 13 7.87 8.14 -6.18
N LEU A 14 8.69 7.33 -6.85
CA LEU A 14 8.36 6.78 -8.17
C LEU A 14 7.08 5.93 -8.12
N HIS A 15 6.96 5.11 -7.08
CA HIS A 15 5.80 4.27 -6.89
C HIS A 15 4.52 5.09 -6.66
N PHE A 16 4.60 6.17 -5.88
CA PHE A 16 3.49 7.10 -5.66
C PHE A 16 3.07 7.82 -6.95
N MET A 17 4.03 8.22 -7.80
CA MET A 17 3.71 8.84 -9.10
C MET A 17 3.02 7.86 -10.04
N PHE A 18 3.43 6.58 -10.04
CA PHE A 18 2.77 5.54 -10.84
C PHE A 18 1.36 5.22 -10.33
N PHE A 19 1.15 5.29 -9.02
CA PHE A 19 -0.18 5.11 -8.44
C PHE A 19 -1.17 6.17 -8.97
N PHE A 20 -0.76 7.44 -9.03
CA PHE A 20 -1.63 8.51 -9.51
C PHE A 20 -1.95 8.42 -11.01
N SER A 21 -1.08 7.80 -11.81
CA SER A 21 -1.31 7.62 -13.25
C SER A 21 -2.17 6.38 -13.59
N SER A 22 -2.33 5.45 -12.64
CA SER A 22 -3.01 4.18 -12.85
C SER A 22 -4.52 4.32 -12.65
N SER A 23 -5.27 4.49 -13.74
CA SER A 23 -6.75 4.60 -13.72
C SER A 23 -7.49 3.27 -13.88
N PHE A 24 -6.85 2.11 -13.64
CA PHE A 24 -7.46 0.83 -13.97
C PHE A 24 -7.37 -0.22 -12.85
N HIS A 25 -8.55 -0.81 -12.61
CA HIS A 25 -8.87 -1.92 -11.71
C HIS A 25 -8.63 -1.65 -10.21
N SER A 26 -9.71 -1.74 -9.44
CA SER A 26 -9.73 -1.49 -8.00
C SER A 26 -8.79 -2.39 -7.16
N LEU A 27 -8.56 -3.64 -7.60
CA LEU A 27 -7.51 -4.53 -7.05
C LEU A 27 -6.10 -3.97 -7.20
N PHE A 28 -5.80 -3.36 -8.35
CA PHE A 28 -4.47 -2.81 -8.60
C PHE A 28 -4.20 -1.65 -7.65
N ILE A 29 -5.18 -0.77 -7.45
CA ILE A 29 -5.11 0.31 -6.47
C ILE A 29 -4.79 -0.21 -5.05
N LEU A 30 -5.44 -1.30 -4.64
CA LEU A 30 -5.21 -1.94 -3.34
C LEU A 30 -3.79 -2.52 -3.21
N LEU A 31 -3.29 -3.16 -4.28
CA LEU A 31 -1.96 -3.75 -4.32
C LEU A 31 -0.85 -2.68 -4.28
N PHE A 32 -1.06 -1.55 -4.95
CA PHE A 32 -0.14 -0.41 -4.87
C PHE A 32 -0.11 0.22 -3.48
N PHE A 33 -1.26 0.25 -2.80
CA PHE A 33 -1.32 0.73 -1.43
C PHE A 33 -0.53 -0.18 -0.48
N GLU A 34 -0.64 -1.52 -0.60
CA GLU A 34 0.17 -2.45 0.20
C GLU A 34 1.67 -2.28 -0.03
N ILE A 35 2.11 -2.13 -1.28
CA ILE A 35 3.53 -1.94 -1.61
C ILE A 35 4.06 -0.63 -1.03
N LEU A 36 3.27 0.46 -1.06
CA LEU A 36 3.64 1.74 -0.47
C LEU A 36 3.86 1.62 1.03
N VAL A 37 2.91 0.98 1.73
CA VAL A 37 2.97 0.85 3.18
C VAL A 37 4.08 -0.12 3.62
N PHE A 38 4.32 -1.18 2.85
CA PHE A 38 5.48 -2.05 3.05
C PHE A 38 6.82 -1.31 2.88
N GLY A 39 6.90 -0.40 1.90
CA GLY A 39 8.05 0.49 1.71
C GLY A 39 8.32 1.38 2.93
N LEU A 40 7.26 1.91 3.57
CA LEU A 40 7.38 2.69 4.81
C LEU A 40 7.91 1.85 5.98
N ILE A 41 7.46 0.61 6.12
CA ILE A 41 7.97 -0.32 7.15
C ILE A 41 9.46 -0.61 6.93
N CYS A 42 9.88 -0.81 5.67
CA CYS A 42 11.29 -0.95 5.35
C CYS A 42 12.10 0.29 5.75
N LEU A 43 11.56 1.49 5.53
CA LEU A 43 12.21 2.74 5.95
C LEU A 43 12.34 2.83 7.48
N MET A 44 11.30 2.46 8.23
CA MET A 44 11.34 2.40 9.69
C MET A 44 12.38 1.38 10.20
N PHE A 45 12.52 0.24 9.51
CA PHE A 45 13.55 -0.74 9.81
C PHE A 45 14.96 -0.17 9.63
N PHE A 46 15.19 0.58 8.55
CA PHE A 46 16.47 1.26 8.34
C PHE A 46 16.73 2.39 9.35
N MET A 47 15.72 2.98 9.96
CA MET A 47 15.87 4.02 10.99
C MET A 47 16.06 3.44 12.41
N PHE A 48 16.33 2.13 12.54
CA PHE A 48 16.53 1.41 13.81
C PHE A 48 15.36 1.55 14.79
N PHE A 49 14.11 1.54 14.29
CA PHE A 49 12.94 1.39 15.15
C PHE A 49 12.97 0.04 15.88
N SER A 50 12.32 -0.02 17.05
CA SER A 50 12.22 -1.25 17.81
C SER A 50 11.48 -2.35 17.02
N TRP A 51 11.95 -3.60 17.13
CA TRP A 51 11.32 -4.76 16.50
C TRP A 51 9.84 -4.91 16.88
N PHE A 52 9.50 -4.58 18.12
CA PHE A 52 8.13 -4.56 18.59
C PHE A 52 7.28 -3.55 17.81
N SER A 53 7.78 -2.33 17.62
CA SER A 53 7.07 -1.30 16.85
C SER A 53 6.84 -1.70 15.39
N LEU A 54 7.81 -2.38 14.77
CA LEU A 54 7.70 -2.87 13.39
C LEU A 54 6.65 -3.98 13.26
N LEU A 55 6.63 -4.94 14.18
CA LEU A 55 5.64 -6.02 14.19
C LEU A 55 4.22 -5.48 14.40
N MET A 56 4.05 -4.51 15.30
CA MET A 56 2.75 -3.87 15.52
C MET A 56 2.27 -3.14 14.25
N HIS A 57 3.15 -2.45 13.54
CA HIS A 57 2.79 -1.81 12.27
C HIS A 57 2.41 -2.85 11.21
N LEU A 58 3.16 -3.95 11.08
CA LEU A 58 2.83 -5.03 10.14
C LEU A 58 1.41 -5.59 10.39
N LEU A 59 1.04 -5.84 11.65
CA LEU A 59 -0.29 -6.33 12.00
C LEU A 59 -1.39 -5.37 11.58
N VAL A 60 -1.23 -4.07 11.87
CA VAL A 60 -2.21 -3.05 11.48
C VAL A 60 -2.36 -3.00 9.96
N VAL A 61 -1.26 -3.08 9.22
CA VAL A 61 -1.26 -2.98 7.76
C VAL A 61 -1.97 -4.16 7.09
N VAL A 62 -1.72 -5.38 7.57
CA VAL A 62 -2.43 -6.57 7.08
C VAL A 62 -3.93 -6.48 7.39
N CYS A 63 -4.31 -5.98 8.57
CA CYS A 63 -5.71 -5.78 8.92
C CYS A 63 -6.41 -4.74 8.02
N VAL A 64 -5.73 -3.62 7.71
CA VAL A 64 -6.25 -2.60 6.78
C VAL A 64 -6.35 -3.16 5.36
N GLY A 65 -5.40 -3.98 4.92
CA GLY A 65 -5.46 -4.67 3.63
C GLY A 65 -6.67 -5.61 3.54
N ALA A 66 -6.87 -6.47 4.54
CA ALA A 66 -8.04 -7.35 4.62
C ALA A 66 -9.37 -6.57 4.63
N TYR A 67 -9.40 -5.44 5.35
CA TYR A 67 -10.54 -4.53 5.34
C TYR A 67 -10.80 -3.93 3.96
N GLY A 68 -9.76 -3.47 3.24
CA GLY A 68 -9.88 -2.97 1.88
C GLY A 68 -10.42 -4.01 0.90
N ILE A 69 -9.98 -5.27 0.99
CA ILE A 69 -10.50 -6.38 0.18
C ILE A 69 -11.97 -6.65 0.50
N SER A 70 -12.37 -6.59 1.77
CA SER A 70 -13.77 -6.80 2.17
C SER A 70 -14.73 -5.78 1.55
N ILE A 71 -14.31 -4.51 1.49
CA ILE A 71 -15.05 -3.43 0.80
C ILE A 71 -15.06 -3.69 -0.71
N LEU A 72 -13.94 -4.17 -1.26
CA LEU A 72 -13.87 -4.46 -2.68
C LEU A 72 -14.90 -5.52 -3.08
N VAL A 73 -14.96 -6.62 -2.33
CA VAL A 73 -15.91 -7.71 -2.58
C VAL A 73 -17.36 -7.23 -2.47
N SER A 74 -17.68 -6.35 -1.52
CA SER A 74 -19.03 -5.79 -1.40
C SER A 74 -19.39 -4.84 -2.56
N LEU A 75 -18.42 -4.05 -3.05
CA LEU A 75 -18.59 -3.20 -4.23
C LEU A 75 -18.80 -4.02 -5.52
N VAL A 76 -18.03 -5.09 -5.72
CA VAL A 76 -18.20 -5.98 -6.88
C VAL A 76 -19.58 -6.63 -6.87
N ARG A 77 -20.06 -7.07 -5.70
CA ARG A 77 -21.39 -7.67 -5.53
C ARG A 77 -22.56 -6.72 -5.77
N THR A 78 -22.37 -5.42 -5.51
CA THR A 78 -23.45 -4.41 -5.62
C THR A 78 -23.46 -3.69 -6.96
N LYS A 79 -22.28 -3.46 -7.57
CA LYS A 79 -22.13 -2.67 -8.81
C LYS A 79 -21.76 -3.49 -10.05
N GLY A 80 -21.45 -4.78 -9.92
CA GLY A 80 -21.27 -5.70 -11.05
C GLY A 80 -20.03 -5.48 -11.93
N GLY A 81 -19.12 -4.55 -11.56
CA GLY A 81 -17.90 -4.28 -12.31
C GLY A 81 -16.75 -3.76 -11.43
N ASN A 82 -15.52 -4.16 -11.76
CA ASN A 82 -14.30 -3.82 -11.00
C ASN A 82 -13.72 -2.44 -11.34
N TYR A 83 -14.52 -1.58 -11.98
CA TYR A 83 -14.09 -0.28 -12.48
C TYR A 83 -14.60 0.82 -11.55
N PHE A 84 -13.66 1.64 -11.04
CA PHE A 84 -13.95 2.86 -10.29
C PHE A 84 -14.69 3.93 -11.11
N PHE A 85 -14.95 3.70 -12.40
CA PHE A 85 -15.66 4.62 -13.30
C PHE A 85 -17.16 4.77 -13.00
N SER A 86 -17.69 4.01 -12.04
CA SER A 86 -19.07 4.15 -11.54
C SER A 86 -19.07 4.59 -10.07
N PHE A 87 -18.47 5.75 -9.82
CA PHE A 87 -18.78 6.59 -8.66
C PHE A 87 -19.32 7.92 -9.14
#